data_AF-A0A7V8V7T0-F1
#
_entry.id   AF-A0A7V8V7T0-F1
#
_cell.length_a   1.000
_cell.length_b   1.000
_cell.length_c   1.000
_cell.angle_alpha   90.00
_cell.angle_beta   90.00
_cell.angle_gamma   90.00
#
_symmetry.space_group_name_H-M   'P 1'
#
loop_
_entity.id
_entity.type
_entity.pdbx_description
1 polymer ?
#
loop_
_entity_poly.entity_id
_entity_poly.type
_entity_poly.pdbx_seq_one_letter_code
_entity_poly.pdbx_strand_id
1 'polypeptide(L)'
;MPPTNVLFICSKNLWRSPTAERVYCNDPRLAVRSRGLSPKAARRISPSDLHWADMIFVMEYEHLDKLRSLYRSDLNQRPVHVLEIPDKYQFMDPKLIELIHERVESFLSECSVE
;
A
#
# COMPACT_ATOMS: atom_id res chain seq x y z
N MET A 1 -7.29 -13.96 -15.62
CA MET A 1 -6.19 -14.02 -14.63
C MET A 1 -6.78 -13.76 -13.25
N PRO A 2 -6.26 -14.37 -12.17
CA PRO A 2 -6.64 -13.99 -10.82
C PRO A 2 -6.28 -12.51 -10.55
N PRO A 3 -7.00 -11.81 -9.66
CA PRO A 3 -6.68 -10.44 -9.31
C PRO A 3 -5.32 -10.36 -8.62
N THR A 4 -4.58 -9.28 -8.86
CA THR A 4 -3.29 -9.01 -8.19
C THR A 4 -3.54 -8.60 -6.75
N ASN A 5 -2.88 -9.24 -5.79
CA ASN A 5 -3.00 -8.90 -4.38
C ASN A 5 -2.12 -7.69 -4.05
N VAL A 6 -2.75 -6.58 -3.66
CA VAL A 6 -2.08 -5.32 -3.38
C VAL A 6 -2.22 -4.95 -1.91
N LEU A 7 -1.08 -4.64 -1.27
CA LEU A 7 -1.03 -4.22 0.13
C LEU A 7 -0.60 -2.76 0.27
N PHE A 8 -1.49 -1.92 0.78
CA PHE A 8 -1.20 -0.52 1.11
C PHE A 8 -0.76 -0.37 2.56
N ILE A 9 0.36 0.32 2.79
CA ILE A 9 0.98 0.48 4.10
C ILE A 9 1.19 1.97 4.41
N CYS A 10 0.73 2.39 5.58
CA CYS A 10 1.12 3.68 6.17
C CYS A 10 1.54 3.50 7.64
N SER A 11 1.61 4.58 8.41
CA SER A 11 1.99 4.51 9.82
C SER A 11 0.90 3.86 10.70
N LYS A 12 -0.25 4.54 10.89
CA LYS A 12 -1.28 4.13 11.86
C LYS A 12 -2.46 3.36 11.25
N ASN A 13 -2.53 3.23 9.93
CA ASN A 13 -3.68 2.65 9.22
C ASN A 13 -5.02 3.36 9.57
N LEU A 14 -5.01 4.70 9.54
CA LEU A 14 -6.21 5.51 9.83
C LEU A 14 -6.70 6.31 8.62
N TRP A 15 -5.78 6.87 7.82
CA TRP A 15 -6.13 7.80 6.74
C TRP A 15 -5.66 7.31 5.37
N ARG A 16 -4.36 7.42 5.08
CA ARG A 16 -3.80 7.16 3.74
C ARG A 16 -4.00 5.72 3.24
N SER A 17 -3.52 4.71 3.98
CA SER A 17 -3.67 3.31 3.51
C SER A 17 -5.11 2.80 3.50
N PRO A 18 -5.99 3.13 4.48
CA PRO A 18 -7.41 2.81 4.36
C PRO A 18 -8.11 3.52 3.19
N THR A 19 -7.71 4.75 2.86
CA THR A 19 -8.27 5.46 1.69
C THR A 19 -7.91 4.72 0.41
N ALA A 20 -6.66 4.26 0.26
CA ALA A 20 -6.26 3.48 -0.90
C ALA A 20 -7.03 2.15 -1.02
N GLU A 21 -7.18 1.41 0.09
CA GLU A 21 -8.02 0.22 0.12
C GLU A 21 -9.47 0.52 -0.29
N ARG A 22 -10.04 1.64 0.18
CA ARG A 22 -11.42 2.04 -0.17
C ARG A 22 -11.59 2.45 -1.63
N VAL A 23 -10.57 3.07 -2.22
CA VAL A 23 -10.57 3.48 -3.63
C VAL A 23 -10.56 2.24 -4.53
N TYR A 24 -9.73 1.24 -4.20
CA TYR A 24 -9.52 0.06 -5.06
C TYR A 24 -10.35 -1.17 -4.67
N CYS A 25 -11.16 -1.15 -3.61
CA CYS A 25 -11.88 -2.35 -3.13
C CYS A 25 -12.90 -2.93 -4.13
N ASN A 26 -13.32 -2.13 -5.11
CA ASN A 26 -14.26 -2.55 -6.15
C ASN A 26 -13.59 -2.75 -7.51
N ASP A 27 -12.26 -2.62 -7.59
CA ASP A 27 -11.53 -2.83 -8.85
C ASP A 27 -11.40 -4.34 -9.12
N PRO A 28 -11.95 -4.87 -10.23
CA PRO A 28 -11.89 -6.29 -10.53
C PRO A 28 -10.46 -6.80 -10.83
N ARG A 29 -9.52 -5.90 -11.11
CA ARG A 29 -8.10 -6.24 -11.37
C ARG A 29 -7.36 -6.57 -10.08
N LEU A 30 -7.83 -6.04 -8.94
CA LEU A 30 -7.06 -6.01 -7.70
C LEU A 30 -7.81 -6.64 -6.53
N ALA A 31 -7.10 -7.39 -5.71
CA ALA A 31 -7.52 -7.72 -4.36
C ALA A 31 -6.70 -6.86 -3.40
N VAL A 32 -7.35 -5.98 -2.62
CA VAL A 32 -6.63 -4.96 -1.84
C VAL A 32 -6.75 -5.14 -0.34
N ARG A 33 -5.66 -4.84 0.38
CA ARG A 33 -5.65 -4.73 1.85
C ARG A 33 -4.88 -3.49 2.30
N SER A 34 -5.25 -2.94 3.45
CA SER A 34 -4.47 -1.88 4.12
C SER A 34 -3.94 -2.30 5.50
N ARG A 35 -2.71 -1.90 5.82
CA ARG A 35 -2.06 -2.12 7.12
C ARG A 35 -1.26 -0.91 7.59
N GLY A 36 -0.82 -0.96 8.85
CA GLY A 36 0.04 0.04 9.47
C GLY A 36 1.30 -0.56 10.09
N LEU A 37 2.43 0.16 9.98
CA LEU A 37 3.72 -0.23 10.56
C LEU A 37 3.86 0.12 12.05
N SER A 38 3.04 1.05 12.54
CA SER A 38 3.09 1.44 13.94
C SER A 38 2.60 0.30 14.84
N PRO A 39 3.22 0.08 16.02
CA PRO A 39 2.64 -0.77 17.05
C PRO A 39 1.23 -0.33 17.47
N LYS A 40 0.90 0.96 17.29
CA LYS A 40 -0.42 1.55 17.57
C LYS A 40 -1.31 1.64 16.33
N ALA A 41 -1.00 0.89 15.27
CA ALA A 41 -1.82 0.89 14.07
C ALA A 41 -3.17 0.22 14.33
N ALA A 42 -4.24 0.76 13.72
CA ALA A 42 -5.58 0.18 13.82
C ALA A 42 -5.61 -1.26 13.30
N ARG A 43 -4.94 -1.52 12.17
CA ARG A 43 -4.60 -2.87 11.69
C ARG A 43 -3.11 -2.95 11.45
N ARG A 44 -2.40 -3.55 12.40
CA ARG A 44 -0.95 -3.73 12.33
C ARG A 44 -0.60 -4.76 11.25
N ILE A 45 0.48 -4.51 10.53
CA ILE A 45 1.00 -5.47 9.56
C ILE A 45 1.50 -6.75 10.23
N SER A 46 1.27 -7.88 9.55
CA SER A 46 1.78 -9.20 9.92
C SER A 46 2.58 -9.81 8.76
N PRO A 47 3.46 -10.81 9.04
CA PRO A 47 4.11 -11.59 8.00
C PRO A 47 3.14 -12.21 6.99
N SER A 48 1.97 -12.66 7.45
CA SER A 48 0.93 -13.23 6.59
C SER A 48 0.35 -12.22 5.59
N ASP A 49 0.31 -10.93 5.94
CA ASP A 49 -0.11 -9.87 5.01
C ASP A 49 0.93 -9.69 3.90
N LEU A 50 2.22 -9.72 4.27
CA LEU A 50 3.31 -9.66 3.29
C LEU A 50 3.29 -10.89 2.39
N HIS A 51 3.09 -12.08 2.97
CA HIS A 51 3.01 -13.33 2.21
C HIS A 51 1.87 -13.38 1.21
N TRP A 52 0.75 -12.73 1.54
CA TRP A 52 -0.42 -12.63 0.68
C TRP A 52 -0.25 -11.61 -0.46
N ALA A 53 0.60 -10.60 -0.29
CA ALA A 53 0.75 -9.52 -1.27
C ALA A 53 1.63 -9.94 -2.46
N ASP A 54 1.16 -9.66 -3.67
CA ASP A 54 1.96 -9.70 -4.89
C ASP A 54 2.71 -8.37 -5.07
N MET A 55 2.07 -7.26 -4.68
CA MET A 55 2.62 -5.91 -4.75
C MET A 55 2.35 -5.11 -3.49
N ILE A 56 3.33 -4.33 -3.04
CA ILE A 56 3.25 -3.54 -1.81
C ILE A 56 3.44 -2.06 -2.14
N PHE A 57 2.53 -1.22 -1.66
CA PHE A 57 2.65 0.23 -1.73
C PHE A 57 2.83 0.83 -0.35
N VAL A 58 3.84 1.68 -0.19
CA VAL A 58 4.08 2.46 1.02
C VAL A 58 3.91 3.95 0.72
N MET A 59 3.45 4.73 1.71
CA MET A 59 3.17 6.15 1.46
C MET A 59 4.43 7.02 1.33
N GLU A 60 5.51 6.68 2.05
CA GLU A 60 6.71 7.52 2.18
C GLU A 60 7.94 6.61 2.32
N TYR A 61 9.15 7.10 2.01
CA TYR A 61 10.39 6.32 2.12
C TYR A 61 10.66 5.85 3.55
N GLU A 62 10.31 6.64 4.57
CA GLU A 62 10.43 6.24 5.97
C GLU A 62 9.64 4.95 6.29
N HIS A 63 8.51 4.75 5.61
CA HIS A 63 7.74 3.51 5.73
C HIS A 63 8.46 2.35 5.04
N LEU A 64 9.12 2.56 3.90
CA LEU A 64 9.93 1.54 3.22
C LEU A 64 11.09 1.09 4.11
N ASP A 65 11.83 2.05 4.68
CA ASP A 65 12.97 1.76 5.55
C ASP A 65 12.54 0.99 6.79
N LYS A 66 11.45 1.42 7.42
CA LYS A 66 10.88 0.72 8.58
C LYS A 66 10.35 -0.67 8.23
N LEU A 67 9.70 -0.83 7.08
CA LEU A 67 9.23 -2.13 6.61
C LEU A 67 10.40 -3.09 6.38
N ARG A 68 11.46 -2.63 5.70
CA ARG A 68 12.68 -3.41 5.45
C ARG A 68 13.43 -3.74 6.73
N SER A 69 13.45 -2.84 7.71
CA SER A 69 14.09 -3.09 9.01
C SER A 69 13.38 -4.17 9.81
N LEU A 70 12.04 -4.17 9.80
CA LEU A 70 11.23 -5.08 10.63
C LEU A 70 10.90 -6.42 9.96
N TYR A 71 10.77 -6.45 8.63
CA TYR A 71 10.21 -7.58 7.90
C TYR A 71 11.07 -8.01 6.70
N ARG A 72 12.39 -7.77 6.74
CA ARG A 72 13.31 -8.08 5.63
C ARG A 72 13.15 -9.51 5.11
N SER A 73 13.06 -10.47 6.01
CA SER A 73 12.95 -11.90 5.68
C SER A 73 11.60 -12.26 5.06
N ASP A 74 10.51 -11.58 5.45
CA ASP A 74 9.16 -11.87 4.95
C ASP A 74 8.90 -11.21 3.59
N LEU A 75 9.66 -10.17 3.23
CA LEU A 75 9.50 -9.47 1.96
C LEU A 75 9.87 -10.34 0.74
N ASN A 76 10.75 -11.33 0.87
CA ASN A 76 11.07 -12.30 -0.19
C ASN A 76 11.20 -11.71 -1.62
N GLN A 77 11.92 -10.60 -1.75
CA GLN A 77 12.12 -9.86 -3.03
C GLN A 77 10.84 -9.29 -3.68
N ARG A 78 9.70 -9.26 -2.97
CA ARG A 78 8.47 -8.64 -3.46
C ARG A 78 8.67 -7.17 -3.82
N PRO A 79 8.02 -6.69 -4.90
CA PRO A 79 8.10 -5.29 -5.28
C PRO A 79 7.43 -4.42 -4.22
N VAL A 80 8.17 -3.41 -3.77
CA VAL A 80 7.67 -2.37 -2.86
C VAL A 80 7.85 -1.02 -3.53
N HIS A 81 6.73 -0.32 -3.76
CA HIS A 81 6.70 0.98 -4.41
C HIS A 81 6.34 2.07 -3.40
N VAL A 82 6.99 3.23 -3.54
CA VAL A 82 6.75 4.40 -2.67
C VAL A 82 5.87 5.38 -3.44
N LEU A 83 4.71 5.73 -2.88
CA LEU A 83 3.75 6.65 -3.52
C LEU A 83 4.10 8.13 -3.31
N GLU A 84 5.00 8.44 -2.36
CA GLU A 84 5.42 9.80 -1.98
C GLU A 84 4.25 10.72 -1.56
N ILE A 85 3.31 10.17 -0.79
CA ILE A 85 2.11 10.89 -0.31
C ILE A 85 2.29 11.33 1.15
N PRO A 86 2.37 12.65 1.43
CA PRO A 86 2.63 13.17 2.76
C PRO A 86 1.46 12.94 3.74
N ASP A 87 1.75 12.85 5.04
CA ASP A 87 0.76 12.66 6.13
C ASP A 87 -0.04 13.91 6.51
N LYS A 88 -0.59 14.63 5.52
CA LYS A 88 -1.35 15.87 5.74
C LYS A 88 -2.83 15.80 5.35
N TYR A 89 -3.28 14.60 4.96
CA TYR A 89 -4.64 14.39 4.47
C TYR A 89 -5.42 13.48 5.41
N GLN A 90 -6.69 13.80 5.59
CA GLN A 90 -7.61 12.97 6.35
C GLN A 90 -8.15 11.82 5.49
N PHE A 91 -8.81 10.86 6.14
CA PHE A 91 -9.46 9.74 5.45
C PHE A 91 -10.46 10.23 4.41
N MET A 92 -10.39 9.68 3.19
CA MET A 92 -11.25 10.04 2.05
C MET A 92 -11.19 11.51 1.61
N ASP A 93 -10.12 12.23 1.96
CA ASP A 93 -9.87 13.57 1.42
C ASP A 93 -9.79 13.50 -0.13
N PRO A 94 -10.48 14.38 -0.86
CA PRO A 94 -10.50 14.34 -2.33
C PRO A 94 -9.10 14.42 -2.97
N LYS A 95 -8.20 15.23 -2.40
CA LYS A 95 -6.82 15.37 -2.92
C LYS A 95 -6.01 14.12 -2.65
N LEU A 96 -6.23 13.47 -1.50
CA LEU A 96 -5.62 12.18 -1.20
C LEU A 96 -6.07 11.10 -2.19
N ILE A 97 -7.36 11.05 -2.51
CA ILE A 97 -7.91 10.09 -3.49
C ILE A 97 -7.26 10.29 -4.86
N GLU A 98 -7.18 11.55 -5.32
CA GLU A 98 -6.56 11.91 -6.60
C GLU A 98 -5.08 11.46 -6.64
N LEU A 99 -4.30 11.78 -5.61
CA LEU A 99 -2.89 11.39 -5.52
C LEU A 99 -2.69 9.87 -5.47
N ILE A 100 -3.52 9.16 -4.71
CA ILE A 100 -3.48 7.69 -4.66
C ILE A 100 -3.77 7.11 -6.05
N HIS A 101 -4.80 7.60 -6.72
CA HIS A 101 -5.21 7.11 -8.03
C HIS A 101 -4.10 7.33 -9.07
N GLU A 102 -3.61 8.58 -9.19
CA GLU A 102 -2.53 8.96 -10.11
C GLU A 102 -1.29 8.08 -9.93
N ARG A 103 -0.82 7.92 -8.69
CA ARG A 103 0.43 7.22 -8.41
C ARG A 103 0.31 5.72 -8.57
N VAL A 104 -0.78 5.12 -8.08
CA VAL A 104 -0.98 3.67 -8.19
C VAL A 104 -1.19 3.25 -9.65
N GLU A 105 -2.02 3.97 -10.41
CA GLU A 105 -2.23 3.64 -11.82
C GLU A 105 -0.96 3.77 -12.67
N SER A 106 -0.05 4.71 -12.34
CA SER A 106 1.27 4.78 -12.98
C SER A 106 2.00 3.44 -12.88
N PHE A 107 2.11 2.88 -11.66
CA PHE A 107 2.79 1.60 -11.44
C PHE A 107 2.05 0.40 -12.06
N LEU A 108 0.71 0.43 -12.10
CA LEU A 108 -0.06 -0.63 -12.75
C LEU A 108 0.10 -0.59 -14.28
N SER A 109 0.22 0.61 -14.87
CA SER A 109 0.37 0.80 -16.32
C SER A 109 1.77 0.43 -16.82
N GLU A 110 2.82 0.69 -16.04
CA GLU A 110 4.20 0.34 -16.38
C GLU A 110 4.45 -1.18 -16.42
N CYS A 111 3.58 -1.99 -15.80
CA CYS A 111 3.64 -3.45 -15.90
C CYS A 111 3.16 -4.03 -17.25
N SER A 112 2.69 -3.21 -18.20
CA SER A 112 2.15 -3.68 -19.50
C SER A 112 3.12 -3.52 -20.69
N VAL A 113 4.36 -3.07 -20.47
CA VAL A 113 5.38 -3.00 -21.53
C VAL A 113 6.32 -4.20 -21.43
N GLU A 114 5.95 -5.27 -22.15
CA GLU A 114 6.85 -6.35 -22.58
C GLU A 114 7.89 -5.84 -23.59
#